data_AF-A0A383VJN6-F1
#
_entry.id   AF-A0A383VJN6-F1
#
_cell.length_a   1.000
_cell.length_b   1.000
_cell.length_c   1.000
_cell.angle_alpha   90.00
_cell.angle_beta   90.00
_cell.angle_gamma   90.00
#
_symmetry.space_group_name_H-M   'P 1'
#
loop_
_entity.id
_entity.type
_entity.pdbx_description
1 polymer ?
#
loop_
_entity_poly.entity_id
_entity_poly.type
_entity_poly.pdbx_seq_one_letter_code
_entity_poly.pdbx_strand_id
1 'polypeptide(L)'
;MLRRAASLLPSSLRALSQAAGPSMQRGYADLNLSDPQILKKFMGVEEHLGVYADSRSTLSGMLNELLESLKQLPDSSDYRRAVEATVQYRLKVLEQNDSNLAVEEVLDAHMEELILETKEELGLVPLMTTWKPWTVPEDYEVPVVDYTSADAILNAPPAPK
;
A
#
# COMPACT_ATOMS: atom_id res chain seq x y z
N MET A 1 -28.15 28.52 -34.77
CA MET A 1 -29.18 27.78 -35.53
C MET A 1 -29.56 26.41 -34.95
N LEU A 2 -29.10 26.02 -33.74
CA LEU A 2 -29.39 24.70 -33.14
C LEU A 2 -30.59 24.66 -32.16
N ARG A 3 -31.19 25.81 -31.80
CA ARG A 3 -32.31 25.87 -30.84
C ARG A 3 -33.67 25.41 -31.39
N ARG A 4 -33.79 25.19 -32.70
CA ARG A 4 -35.05 24.76 -33.35
C ARG A 4 -35.19 23.24 -33.51
N ALA A 5 -34.17 22.44 -33.20
CA ALA A 5 -34.22 20.98 -33.35
C ALA A 5 -34.93 20.28 -32.16
N ALA A 6 -34.97 20.91 -30.99
CA ALA A 6 -35.59 20.33 -29.78
C ALA A 6 -37.14 20.30 -29.81
N SER A 7 -37.76 20.95 -30.80
CA SER A 7 -39.22 20.92 -30.98
C SER A 7 -39.74 19.69 -31.72
N LEU A 8 -38.86 18.90 -32.34
CA LEU A 8 -39.20 17.74 -33.15
C LEU A 8 -39.01 16.41 -32.43
N LEU A 9 -38.56 16.43 -31.17
CA LEU A 9 -38.39 15.22 -30.37
C LEU A 9 -39.73 14.79 -29.76
N PRO A 10 -40.06 13.48 -29.79
CA PRO A 10 -41.25 12.94 -29.14
C PRO A 10 -41.25 13.24 -27.63
N SER A 11 -42.43 13.40 -27.04
CA SER A 11 -42.64 13.83 -25.65
C SER A 11 -41.85 13.00 -24.62
N SER A 12 -41.60 11.73 -24.92
CA SER A 12 -40.81 10.79 -24.12
C SER A 12 -39.31 11.15 -24.04
N LEU A 13 -38.76 11.81 -25.06
CA LEU A 13 -37.36 12.28 -25.05
C LEU A 13 -37.21 13.72 -24.53
N ARG A 14 -38.31 14.48 -24.46
CA ARG A 14 -38.32 15.81 -23.83
C ARG A 14 -38.31 15.74 -22.30
N ALA A 15 -38.86 14.68 -21.71
CA ALA A 15 -38.87 14.47 -20.27
C ALA A 15 -37.47 14.20 -19.67
N LEU A 16 -36.56 13.61 -20.45
CA LEU A 16 -35.18 13.33 -20.01
C LEU A 16 -34.30 14.59 -19.95
N SER A 17 -34.67 15.67 -20.64
CA SER A 17 -33.93 16.95 -20.61
C SER A 17 -34.22 17.79 -19.37
N GLN A 18 -35.30 17.51 -18.62
CA GLN A 18 -35.73 18.31 -17.47
C GLN A 18 -35.61 17.56 -16.13
N ALA A 19 -35.14 16.30 -16.13
CA ALA A 19 -34.91 15.51 -14.92
C ALA A 19 -33.47 15.59 -14.38
N ALA A 20 -32.60 16.40 -14.99
CA ALA A 20 -31.31 16.75 -14.38
C ALA A 20 -31.52 17.93 -13.41
N GLY A 21 -32.14 17.64 -12.27
CA GLY A 21 -32.07 18.55 -11.13
C GLY A 21 -30.59 18.77 -10.73
N PRO A 22 -30.25 19.88 -10.07
CA PRO A 22 -28.87 20.20 -9.66
C PRO A 22 -28.28 19.21 -8.64
N SER A 23 -29.01 18.16 -8.25
CA SER A 23 -28.55 17.12 -7.33
C SER A 23 -27.51 16.18 -7.91
N MET A 24 -27.37 16.07 -9.24
CA MET A 24 -26.40 15.17 -9.88
C MET A 24 -25.08 15.88 -10.29
N GLN A 25 -24.84 17.10 -9.82
CA GLN A 25 -23.55 17.82 -10.02
C GLN A 25 -22.85 18.18 -8.70
N ARG A 26 -23.44 17.88 -7.54
CA ARG A 26 -22.86 18.17 -6.21
C ARG A 26 -21.99 17.05 -5.63
N GLY A 27 -21.45 16.16 -6.47
CA GLY A 27 -20.73 14.98 -5.95
C GLY A 27 -19.43 15.31 -5.24
N TYR A 28 -18.66 16.27 -5.78
CA TYR A 28 -17.25 16.43 -5.41
C TYR A 28 -16.76 17.88 -5.30
N ALA A 29 -17.53 18.86 -5.79
CA ALA A 29 -17.10 20.27 -5.83
C ALA A 29 -16.99 20.91 -4.44
N ASP A 30 -17.71 20.37 -3.45
CA ASP A 30 -17.77 20.90 -2.08
C ASP A 30 -16.89 20.10 -1.09
N LEU A 31 -16.12 19.12 -1.56
CA LEU A 31 -15.28 18.29 -0.68
C LEU A 31 -14.00 19.03 -0.28
N ASN A 32 -13.76 19.15 1.03
CA ASN A 32 -12.49 19.62 1.54
C ASN A 32 -11.49 18.46 1.64
N LEU A 33 -10.73 18.22 0.57
CA LEU A 33 -9.68 17.17 0.54
C LEU A 33 -8.50 17.46 1.47
N SER A 34 -8.45 18.64 2.10
CA SER A 34 -7.45 18.95 3.13
C SER A 34 -7.80 18.36 4.49
N ASP A 35 -9.05 17.92 4.69
CA ASP A 35 -9.46 17.20 5.90
C ASP A 35 -9.06 15.73 5.76
N PRO A 36 -8.17 15.20 6.64
CA PRO A 36 -7.69 13.83 6.57
C PRO A 36 -8.81 12.79 6.63
N GLN A 37 -9.88 13.03 7.39
CA GLN A 37 -10.98 12.07 7.51
C GLN A 37 -11.80 12.01 6.22
N ILE A 38 -12.05 13.16 5.60
CA ILE A 38 -12.74 13.23 4.31
C ILE A 38 -11.87 12.57 3.23
N LEU A 39 -10.57 12.82 3.25
CA LEU A 39 -9.63 12.23 2.29
C LEU A 39 -9.60 10.71 2.41
N LYS A 40 -9.46 10.16 3.63
CA LYS A 40 -9.48 8.70 3.88
C LYS A 40 -10.76 8.04 3.37
N LYS A 41 -11.90 8.65 3.68
CA LYS A 41 -13.20 8.18 3.17
C LYS A 41 -13.28 8.22 1.65
N PHE A 42 -12.83 9.33 1.03
CA PHE A 42 -12.85 9.49 -0.43
C PHE A 42 -11.93 8.49 -1.15
N MET A 43 -10.75 8.25 -0.58
CA MET A 43 -9.78 7.27 -1.07
C MET A 43 -10.26 5.81 -0.87
N GLY A 44 -11.35 5.60 -0.13
CA GLY A 44 -11.89 4.27 0.16
C GLY A 44 -11.10 3.53 1.23
N VAL A 45 -10.20 4.21 1.97
CA VAL A 45 -9.38 3.60 3.04
C VAL A 45 -10.29 2.98 4.10
N GLU A 46 -11.28 3.72 4.59
CA GLU A 46 -12.23 3.23 5.60
C GLU A 46 -13.07 2.04 5.11
N GLU A 47 -13.44 2.03 3.83
CA GLU A 47 -14.29 0.99 3.25
C GLU A 47 -13.52 -0.32 3.00
N HIS A 48 -12.25 -0.23 2.61
CA HIS A 48 -11.45 -1.40 2.20
C HIS A 48 -10.49 -1.90 3.29
N LEU A 49 -9.92 -1.00 4.10
CA LEU A 49 -8.96 -1.31 5.16
C LEU A 49 -9.64 -1.36 6.55
N GLY A 50 -10.83 -0.77 6.68
CA GLY A 50 -11.63 -0.80 7.89
C GLY A 50 -11.47 0.47 8.74
N VAL A 51 -12.24 0.52 9.84
CA VAL A 51 -12.29 1.65 10.76
C VAL A 51 -11.91 1.17 12.16
N TYR A 52 -10.89 1.82 12.75
CA TYR A 52 -10.40 1.50 14.08
C TYR A 52 -10.69 2.65 15.04
N ALA A 53 -11.26 2.33 16.20
CA ALA A 53 -11.55 3.33 17.23
C ALA A 53 -10.26 3.92 17.82
N ASP A 54 -9.22 3.10 17.95
CA ASP A 54 -7.86 3.49 18.34
C ASP A 54 -6.84 2.71 17.49
N SER A 55 -6.54 3.27 16.31
CA SER A 55 -5.57 2.67 15.37
C SER A 55 -4.17 2.57 15.98
N ARG A 56 -3.80 3.49 16.87
CA ARG A 56 -2.44 3.55 17.44
C ARG A 56 -2.20 2.42 18.43
N SER A 57 -3.10 2.24 19.38
CA SER A 57 -3.03 1.14 20.35
C SER A 57 -3.12 -0.21 19.64
N THR A 58 -4.00 -0.31 18.62
CA THR A 58 -4.15 -1.52 17.82
C THR A 58 -2.86 -1.88 17.08
N LEU A 59 -2.27 -0.92 16.35
CA LEU A 59 -1.01 -1.15 15.63
C LEU A 59 0.13 -1.51 16.59
N SER A 60 0.28 -0.78 17.70
CA SER A 60 1.32 -1.07 18.70
C SER A 60 1.18 -2.48 19.30
N GLY A 61 -0.05 -2.89 19.64
CA GLY A 61 -0.33 -4.24 20.13
C GLY A 61 0.07 -5.32 19.12
N MET A 62 -0.33 -5.16 17.86
CA MET A 62 -0.02 -6.12 16.79
C MET A 62 1.47 -6.19 16.46
N LEU A 63 2.17 -5.05 16.47
CA LEU A 63 3.62 -5.00 16.27
C LEU A 63 4.37 -5.75 17.39
N ASN A 64 3.93 -5.61 18.64
CA ASN A 64 4.51 -6.37 19.75
C ASN A 64 4.20 -7.87 19.64
N GLU A 65 2.98 -8.24 19.25
CA GLU A 65 2.62 -9.64 18.97
C GLU A 65 3.49 -10.24 17.85
N LEU A 66 3.79 -9.46 16.81
CA LEU A 66 4.66 -9.86 15.72
C LEU A 66 6.09 -10.10 16.20
N LEU A 67 6.65 -9.21 17.05
CA LEU A 67 7.98 -9.43 17.65
C LEU A 67 8.03 -10.73 18.47
N GLU A 68 6.98 -11.04 19.24
CA GLU A 68 6.93 -12.30 19.99
C GLU A 68 6.85 -13.52 19.06
N SER A 69 6.08 -13.43 17.98
CA SER A 69 5.94 -14.51 16.98
C SER A 69 7.26 -14.80 16.27
N LEU A 70 8.06 -13.77 15.96
CA LEU A 70 9.34 -13.88 15.27
C LEU A 70 10.41 -14.63 16.09
N LYS A 71 10.29 -14.69 17.43
CA LYS A 71 11.23 -15.42 18.30
C LYS A 71 11.32 -16.92 18.00
N GLN A 72 10.33 -17.48 17.31
CA GLN A 72 10.33 -18.87 16.86
C GLN A 72 11.31 -19.11 15.70
N LEU A 73 11.71 -18.07 15.00
CA LEU A 73 12.64 -18.12 13.87
C LEU A 73 14.10 -17.95 14.34
N PRO A 74 15.10 -18.47 13.62
CA PRO A 74 16.51 -18.29 14.00
C PRO A 74 16.96 -16.82 13.97
N ASP A 75 17.77 -16.38 14.94
CA ASP A 75 18.35 -15.01 14.96
C ASP A 75 19.24 -14.72 13.74
N SER A 76 19.82 -15.76 13.14
CA SER A 76 20.65 -15.67 11.93
C SER A 76 19.85 -15.49 10.65
N SER A 77 18.51 -15.60 10.70
CA SER A 77 17.65 -15.39 9.55
C SER A 77 17.64 -13.91 9.15
N ASP A 78 18.04 -13.61 7.92
CA ASP A 78 17.94 -12.25 7.37
C ASP A 78 16.49 -11.75 7.35
N TYR A 79 15.53 -12.64 7.09
CA TYR A 79 14.10 -12.32 7.16
C TYR A 79 13.71 -11.85 8.56
N ARG A 80 14.05 -12.61 9.61
CA ARG A 80 13.75 -12.22 11.00
C ARG A 80 14.35 -10.86 11.33
N ARG A 81 15.63 -10.65 11.03
CA ARG A 81 16.33 -9.38 11.30
C ARG A 81 15.70 -8.19 10.57
N ALA A 82 15.32 -8.36 9.31
CA ALA A 82 14.69 -7.30 8.53
C ALA A 82 13.32 -6.90 9.09
N VAL A 83 12.49 -7.90 9.45
CA VAL A 83 11.16 -7.65 10.03
C VAL A 83 11.30 -7.02 11.42
N GLU A 84 12.18 -7.54 12.29
CA GLU A 84 12.43 -6.95 13.62
C GLU A 84 12.87 -5.48 13.51
N ALA A 85 13.81 -5.17 12.61
CA ALA A 85 14.27 -3.79 12.40
C ALA A 85 13.13 -2.87 11.93
N THR A 86 12.28 -3.35 11.02
CA THR A 86 11.12 -2.61 10.53
C THR A 86 10.10 -2.35 11.63
N VAL A 87 9.79 -3.38 12.43
CA VAL A 87 8.83 -3.28 13.54
C VAL A 87 9.35 -2.34 14.64
N GLN A 88 10.61 -2.45 15.02
CA GLN A 88 11.22 -1.57 16.02
C GLN A 88 11.24 -0.12 15.55
N TYR A 89 11.50 0.13 14.27
CA TYR A 89 11.41 1.47 13.69
C TYR A 89 9.98 2.03 13.79
N ARG A 90 8.97 1.24 13.41
CA ARG A 90 7.55 1.65 13.51
C ARG A 90 7.13 1.93 14.95
N LEU A 91 7.47 1.06 15.90
CA LEU A 91 7.21 1.27 17.33
C LEU A 91 7.86 2.56 17.83
N LYS A 92 9.11 2.81 17.47
CA LYS A 92 9.81 4.06 17.82
C LYS A 92 9.10 5.30 17.26
N VAL A 93 8.64 5.26 16.00
CA VAL A 93 7.88 6.37 15.41
C VAL A 93 6.55 6.57 16.12
N LEU A 94 5.87 5.49 16.50
CA LEU A 94 4.66 5.53 17.33
C LEU A 94 4.92 6.05 18.75
N GLU A 95 6.13 5.97 19.29
CA GLU A 95 6.44 6.55 20.61
C GLU A 95 6.78 8.04 20.51
N GLN A 96 7.43 8.46 19.42
CA GLN A 96 8.00 9.80 19.27
C GLN A 96 7.04 10.87 18.75
N ASN A 97 5.88 10.50 18.19
CA ASN A 97 4.98 11.43 17.52
C ASN A 97 3.61 11.49 18.20
N ASP A 98 3.14 12.66 18.64
CA ASP A 98 1.94 12.77 19.49
C ASP A 98 0.60 12.48 18.80
N SER A 99 0.56 12.45 17.47
CA SER A 99 -0.68 12.27 16.70
C SER A 99 -0.53 11.23 15.60
N ASN A 100 -1.65 10.62 15.19
CA ASN A 100 -1.67 9.67 14.06
C ASN A 100 -1.21 10.35 12.77
N LEU A 101 -1.62 11.60 12.53
CA LEU A 101 -1.22 12.33 11.32
C LEU A 101 0.30 12.54 11.24
N ALA A 102 0.96 12.84 12.37
CA ALA A 102 2.41 12.97 12.41
C ALA A 102 3.12 11.61 12.18
N VAL A 103 2.54 10.51 12.66
CA VAL A 103 3.04 9.16 12.37
C VAL A 103 2.90 8.84 10.87
N GLU A 104 1.74 9.12 10.29
CA GLU A 104 1.46 8.88 8.87
C GLU A 104 2.41 9.69 7.97
N GLU A 105 2.72 10.93 8.34
CA GLU A 105 3.69 11.77 7.61
C GLU A 105 5.13 11.22 7.68
N VAL A 106 5.54 10.68 8.84
CA VAL A 106 6.89 10.12 9.01
C VAL A 106 7.04 8.76 8.32
N LEU A 107 6.00 7.92 8.35
CA LEU A 107 6.02 6.59 7.75
C LEU A 107 5.57 6.58 6.28
N ASP A 108 5.05 7.69 5.77
CA ASP A 108 4.48 7.83 4.42
C ASP A 108 3.43 6.75 4.12
N ALA A 109 2.59 6.45 5.11
CA ALA A 109 1.58 5.39 5.06
C ALA A 109 0.42 5.69 6.02
N HIS A 110 -0.80 5.24 5.69
CA HIS A 110 -1.93 5.39 6.61
C HIS A 110 -1.87 4.36 7.75
N MET A 111 -2.40 4.72 8.93
CA MET A 111 -2.43 3.81 10.09
C MET A 111 -3.15 2.49 9.77
N GLU A 112 -4.22 2.55 8.98
CA GLU A 112 -5.01 1.38 8.58
C GLU A 112 -4.22 0.42 7.66
N GLU A 113 -3.36 0.97 6.78
CA GLU A 113 -2.48 0.19 5.91
C GLU A 113 -1.42 -0.53 6.75
N LEU A 114 -0.80 0.17 7.69
CA LEU A 114 0.20 -0.42 8.59
C LEU A 114 -0.38 -1.55 9.45
N ILE A 115 -1.65 -1.43 9.86
CA ILE A 115 -2.37 -2.50 10.57
C ILE A 115 -2.59 -3.71 9.66
N LEU A 116 -3.02 -3.48 8.41
CA LEU A 116 -3.20 -4.56 7.43
C LEU A 116 -1.87 -5.27 7.17
N GLU A 117 -0.81 -4.53 6.88
CA GLU A 117 0.53 -5.09 6.65
C GLU A 117 0.98 -5.94 7.85
N THR A 118 0.80 -5.45 9.07
CA THR A 118 1.17 -6.19 10.28
C THR A 118 0.36 -7.48 10.43
N LYS A 119 -0.93 -7.45 10.07
CA LYS A 119 -1.79 -8.63 10.05
C LYS A 119 -1.34 -9.66 9.01
N GLU A 120 -0.98 -9.20 7.82
CA GLU A 120 -0.47 -10.06 6.75
C GLU A 120 0.87 -10.67 7.14
N GLU A 121 1.75 -9.89 7.77
CA GLU A 121 3.03 -10.36 8.28
C GLU A 121 2.85 -11.42 9.38
N LEU A 122 1.92 -11.21 10.32
CA LEU A 122 1.54 -12.24 11.32
C LEU A 122 1.03 -13.53 10.65
N GLY A 123 0.31 -13.41 9.53
CA GLY A 123 -0.11 -14.56 8.72
C GLY A 123 1.03 -15.22 7.94
N LEU A 124 2.07 -14.47 7.59
CA LEU A 124 3.24 -14.91 6.84
C LEU A 124 4.25 -15.67 7.73
N VAL A 125 4.42 -15.25 8.99
CA VAL A 125 5.39 -15.86 9.92
C VAL A 125 5.25 -17.40 10.01
N PRO A 126 4.05 -17.99 10.20
CA PRO A 126 3.89 -19.45 10.21
C PRO A 126 4.32 -20.14 8.90
N LEU A 127 4.11 -19.48 7.76
CA LEU A 127 4.55 -19.98 6.45
C LEU A 127 6.08 -19.95 6.36
N MET A 128 6.70 -18.87 6.82
CA MET A 128 8.16 -18.73 6.85
C MET A 128 8.82 -19.75 7.78
N THR A 129 8.21 -20.08 8.92
CA THR A 129 8.64 -21.17 9.80
C THR A 129 8.67 -22.52 9.07
N THR A 130 7.72 -22.74 8.16
CA THR A 130 7.61 -23.97 7.37
C THR A 130 8.60 -23.96 6.20
N TRP A 131 8.68 -22.87 5.45
CA TRP A 131 9.48 -22.76 4.22
C TRP A 131 10.96 -22.58 4.47
N LYS A 132 11.35 -21.90 5.55
CA LYS A 132 12.75 -21.64 5.95
C LYS A 132 13.62 -21.13 4.80
N PRO A 133 13.22 -20.05 4.11
CA PRO A 133 13.90 -19.55 2.91
C PRO A 133 15.37 -19.13 3.14
N TRP A 134 15.76 -18.90 4.39
CA TRP A 134 17.14 -18.63 4.80
C TRP A 134 18.07 -19.86 4.76
N THR A 135 17.54 -21.06 4.47
CA THR A 135 18.35 -22.28 4.39
C THR A 135 18.76 -22.50 2.93
N VAL A 136 19.94 -21.98 2.57
CA VAL A 136 20.51 -22.15 1.22
C VAL A 136 21.51 -23.31 1.25
N PRO A 137 21.41 -24.31 0.35
CA PRO A 137 22.40 -25.38 0.22
C PRO A 137 23.80 -24.83 -0.12
N GLU A 138 24.85 -25.47 0.39
CA GLU A 138 26.24 -25.03 0.14
C GLU A 138 26.65 -25.13 -1.34
N ASP A 139 26.01 -26.02 -2.10
CA ASP A 139 26.24 -26.24 -3.53
C ASP A 139 25.35 -25.37 -4.43
N TYR A 140 24.58 -24.45 -3.86
CA TYR A 140 23.70 -23.58 -4.61
C TYR A 140 24.48 -22.40 -5.23
N GLU A 141 24.58 -22.38 -6.55
CA GLU A 141 25.18 -21.28 -7.31
C GLU A 141 24.10 -20.40 -7.96
N VAL A 142 24.16 -19.09 -7.71
CA VAL A 142 23.30 -18.11 -8.37
C VAL A 142 24.00 -17.63 -9.65
N PRO A 143 23.43 -17.87 -10.85
CA PRO A 143 24.01 -17.34 -12.08
C PRO A 143 23.89 -15.81 -12.08
N VAL A 144 25.02 -15.14 -11.89
CA VAL A 144 25.11 -13.67 -12.03
C VAL A 144 25.24 -13.37 -13.51
N VAL A 145 24.19 -12.79 -14.10
CA VAL A 145 24.21 -12.32 -15.49
C VAL A 145 24.37 -10.81 -15.48
N ASP A 146 25.55 -10.35 -15.86
CA ASP A 146 25.82 -8.92 -16.03
C ASP A 146 25.10 -8.40 -17.27
N TYR A 147 24.40 -7.27 -17.13
CA TYR A 147 23.85 -6.58 -18.28
C TYR A 147 25.00 -6.08 -19.16
N THR A 148 25.08 -6.61 -20.38
CA THR A 148 25.96 -6.09 -21.42
C THR A 148 25.10 -5.35 -22.43
N SER A 149 25.42 -4.08 -22.72
CA SER A 149 24.69 -3.34 -23.74
C SER A 149 24.88 -3.97 -25.12
N ALA A 150 23.84 -3.92 -25.95
CA ALA A 150 23.90 -4.46 -27.31
C ALA A 150 25.02 -3.80 -28.13
N ASP A 151 25.25 -2.49 -27.93
CA ASP A 151 26.32 -1.76 -28.61
C ASP A 151 27.72 -2.28 -28.27
N ALA A 152 27.95 -2.71 -27.03
CA ALA A 152 29.24 -3.27 -26.62
C ALA A 152 29.53 -4.63 -27.29
N ILE A 153 28.49 -5.42 -27.56
CA ILE A 153 28.61 -6.71 -28.24
C ILE A 153 28.78 -6.52 -29.75
N LEU A 154 27.97 -5.65 -30.36
CA LEU A 154 27.96 -5.44 -31.82
C LEU A 154 29.22 -4.71 -32.31
N ASN A 155 29.82 -3.86 -31.48
CA ASN A 155 31.02 -3.10 -31.82
C ASN A 155 32.31 -3.71 -31.23
N ALA A 156 32.27 -4.91 -30.66
CA ALA A 156 33.45 -5.57 -30.12
C ALA A 156 34.46 -5.89 -31.26
N PRO A 157 35.76 -5.55 -31.09
CA PRO A 157 36.77 -5.89 -32.09
C PRO A 157 36.88 -7.42 -32.24
N PRO A 158 37.16 -7.93 -33.46
CA PRO A 158 37.26 -9.36 -33.70
C PRO A 158 38.39 -9.97 -32.86
N ALA A 159 38.13 -11.14 -32.28
CA ALA A 159 39.11 -11.84 -31.45
C ALA A 159 40.42 -12.12 -32.24
N PRO A 160 41.60 -11.96 -31.61
CA PRO A 160 42.88 -12.25 -32.28
C PRO A 160 42.96 -13.73 -32.67
N LYS A 161 43.49 -13.98 -33.88
CA LYS A 161 43.72 -15.33 -34.43
C LYS A 161 44.94 -16.00 -33.82
#